data_AF-A8U7A3-F1
#
_entry.id   AF-A8U7A3-F1
#
_cell.length_a   1.000
_cell.length_b   1.000
_cell.length_c   1.000
_cell.angle_alpha   90.00
_cell.angle_beta   90.00
_cell.angle_gamma   90.00
#
_symmetry.space_group_name_H-M   'P 1'
#
loop_
_entity.id
_entity.type
_entity.pdbx_description
1 polymer ?
#
loop_
_entity_poly.entity_id
_entity_poly.type
_entity_poly.pdbx_seq_one_letter_code
_entity_poly.pdbx_strand_id
1 'polypeptide(L)'
;MDNEKLPAPPINDFPEYNEDTQDYLWPVIVKYYGKPDIEFSASKSEIIQAFHLLDSLFEDDSNEPITIGNRTFELKNLDYMQFEGRTYDFA
;
A
#
# COMPACT_ATOMS: atom_id res chain seq x y z
N MET A 1 17.81 6.42 -19.18
CA MET A 1 16.48 6.88 -18.77
C MET A 1 16.55 6.91 -17.26
N ASP A 2 16.75 8.10 -16.73
CA ASP A 2 16.77 8.38 -15.31
C ASP A 2 15.35 8.12 -14.79
N ASN A 3 15.17 7.03 -14.04
CA ASN A 3 13.91 6.76 -13.37
C ASN A 3 13.78 7.80 -12.25
N GLU A 4 13.12 8.92 -12.53
CA GLU A 4 12.69 9.86 -11.49
C GLU A 4 11.78 9.09 -10.53
N LYS A 5 12.32 8.74 -9.36
CA LYS A 5 11.59 8.15 -8.23
C LYS A 5 10.49 9.17 -7.88
N LEU A 6 9.24 8.85 -8.25
CA LEU A 6 8.10 9.69 -7.91
C LEU A 6 8.09 9.84 -6.38
N PRO A 7 8.04 11.08 -5.84
CA PRO A 7 7.95 11.27 -4.40
C PRO A 7 6.67 10.59 -3.92
N ALA A 8 6.79 9.76 -2.87
CA ALA A 8 5.64 9.19 -2.22
C ALA A 8 4.62 10.31 -1.90
N PRO A 9 3.32 10.11 -2.17
CA PRO A 9 2.33 11.14 -1.92
C PRO A 9 2.36 11.56 -0.44
N PRO A 10 2.15 12.85 -0.13
CA PRO A 10 2.29 13.37 1.23
C PRO A 10 1.36 12.66 2.22
N ILE A 11 1.97 12.22 3.33
CA ILE A 11 1.41 11.35 4.38
C ILE A 11 0.19 11.96 5.10
N ASN A 12 0.08 13.28 5.18
CA ASN A 12 -0.75 14.03 6.15
C ASN A 12 -2.27 13.78 6.15
N ASP A 13 -2.87 13.24 5.09
CA ASP A 13 -4.32 12.94 5.04
C ASP A 13 -4.68 11.47 5.37
N PHE A 14 -3.75 10.62 5.84
CA PHE A 14 -4.14 9.24 6.16
C PHE A 14 -4.86 9.27 7.51
N PRO A 15 -6.10 8.78 7.59
CA PRO A 15 -6.82 8.75 8.85
C PRO A 15 -6.00 8.00 9.89
N GLU A 16 -5.59 8.71 10.94
CA GLU A 16 -4.92 8.11 12.09
C GLU A 16 -5.76 6.93 12.60
N TYR A 17 -5.06 5.96 13.16
CA TYR A 17 -5.70 4.82 13.81
C TYR A 17 -6.69 5.35 14.86
N ASN A 18 -7.97 5.00 14.69
CA ASN A 18 -9.01 5.26 15.67
C ASN A 18 -9.67 3.91 16.00
N GLU A 19 -9.68 3.56 17.28
CA GLU A 19 -10.29 2.34 17.83
C GLU A 19 -11.76 2.19 17.40
N ASP A 20 -12.50 3.29 17.25
CA ASP A 20 -13.90 3.30 16.77
C ASP A 20 -14.05 2.78 15.32
N THR A 21 -12.95 2.73 14.58
CA THR A 21 -12.95 2.40 13.15
C THR A 21 -12.17 1.13 12.80
N GLN A 22 -11.74 0.39 13.82
CA GLN A 22 -10.90 -0.80 13.67
C GLN A 22 -11.57 -1.91 12.84
N ASP A 23 -12.89 -2.09 13.01
CA ASP A 23 -13.66 -3.13 12.32
C ASP A 23 -14.12 -2.72 10.91
N TYR A 24 -13.88 -1.47 10.47
CA TYR A 24 -14.23 -1.09 9.10
C TYR A 24 -13.27 -1.77 8.12
N LEU A 25 -13.88 -2.51 7.19
CA LEU A 25 -13.18 -3.05 6.04
C LEU A 25 -13.06 -1.97 4.97
N TRP A 26 -11.84 -1.69 4.56
CA TRP A 26 -11.55 -0.74 3.50
C TRP A 26 -11.08 -1.46 2.24
N PRO A 27 -11.42 -0.93 1.05
CA PRO A 27 -11.01 -1.51 -0.21
C PRO A 27 -9.50 -1.37 -0.41
N VAL A 28 -8.89 -2.45 -0.88
CA VAL A 28 -7.50 -2.54 -1.30
C VAL A 28 -7.46 -3.04 -2.74
N ILE A 29 -6.71 -2.34 -3.59
CA ILE A 29 -6.45 -2.74 -4.97
C ILE A 29 -4.95 -2.90 -5.13
N VAL A 30 -4.50 -4.06 -5.62
CA VAL A 30 -3.09 -4.29 -5.93
C VAL A 30 -2.97 -4.67 -7.39
N LYS A 31 -2.05 -4.03 -8.11
CA LYS A 31 -1.78 -4.30 -9.51
C LYS A 31 -0.33 -4.66 -9.73
N TYR A 32 -0.11 -5.71 -10.52
CA TYR A 32 1.19 -6.09 -11.03
C TYR A 32 1.25 -5.81 -12.53
N TYR A 33 2.44 -5.48 -13.04
CA TYR A 33 2.63 -5.24 -14.48
C TYR A 33 2.13 -6.41 -15.33
N GLY A 34 1.22 -6.11 -16.27
CA GLY A 34 0.64 -7.09 -17.19
C GLY A 34 -0.29 -8.13 -16.54
N LYS A 35 -0.74 -7.90 -15.31
CA LYS A 35 -1.69 -8.76 -14.58
C LYS A 35 -3.01 -8.03 -14.32
N PRO A 36 -4.12 -8.78 -14.16
CA PRO A 36 -5.38 -8.19 -13.70
C PRO A 36 -5.25 -7.65 -12.27
N ASP A 37 -6.10 -6.70 -11.94
CA ASP A 37 -6.15 -6.07 -10.62
C ASP A 37 -6.62 -7.09 -9.57
N ILE A 38 -6.00 -7.04 -8.40
CA ILE A 38 -6.35 -7.85 -7.23
C ILE A 38 -7.11 -6.93 -6.28
N GLU A 39 -8.42 -7.15 -6.18
CA GLU A 39 -9.30 -6.38 -5.30
C GLU A 39 -9.70 -7.21 -4.08
N PHE A 40 -9.64 -6.60 -2.90
CA PHE A 40 -10.13 -7.18 -1.65
C PHE A 40 -10.42 -6.09 -0.62
N SER A 41 -10.90 -6.48 0.55
CA SER A 41 -11.04 -5.58 1.67
C SER A 41 -10.27 -6.10 2.87
N ALA A 42 -9.67 -5.19 3.63
CA ALA A 42 -8.91 -5.49 4.85
C ALA A 42 -9.31 -4.52 5.95
N SER A 43 -9.03 -4.86 7.21
CA SER A 43 -9.31 -3.96 8.32
C SER A 43 -8.50 -2.68 8.18
N LYS A 44 -9.07 -1.57 8.63
CA LYS A 44 -8.35 -0.29 8.71
C LYS A 44 -7.01 -0.43 9.44
N SER A 45 -6.95 -1.24 10.50
CA SER A 45 -5.71 -1.50 11.24
C SER A 45 -4.63 -2.15 10.38
N GLU A 46 -4.98 -3.16 9.58
CA GLU A 46 -4.04 -3.84 8.69
C GLU A 46 -3.54 -2.92 7.57
N ILE A 47 -4.42 -2.05 7.07
CA ILE A 47 -4.07 -1.08 6.03
C ILE A 47 -3.14 0.01 6.56
N ILE A 48 -3.39 0.53 7.77
CA ILE A 48 -2.49 1.50 8.41
C ILE A 48 -1.11 0.87 8.68
N GLN A 49 -1.06 -0.39 9.11
CA GLN A 49 0.21 -1.09 9.29
C GLN A 49 0.96 -1.26 7.96
N ALA A 50 0.28 -1.69 6.90
CA ALA A 50 0.87 -1.82 5.58
C ALA A 50 1.34 -0.48 5.02
N PHE A 51 0.60 0.59 5.29
CA PHE A 51 0.98 1.97 4.95
C PHE A 51 2.32 2.36 5.60
N HIS A 52 2.47 2.18 6.91
CA HIS A 52 3.71 2.55 7.60
C HIS A 52 4.91 1.70 7.15
N LEU A 53 4.67 0.42 6.85
CA LEU A 53 5.71 -0.45 6.29
C LEU A 53 6.12 0.02 4.89
N LEU A 54 5.15 0.31 4.02
CA LEU A 54 5.44 0.83 2.68
C LEU A 54 6.32 2.08 2.73
N ASP A 55 5.97 3.03 3.60
CA ASP A 55 6.72 4.28 3.76
C ASP A 55 8.18 4.01 4.14
N SER A 56 8.42 3.18 5.15
CA SER A 56 9.77 2.77 5.56
C SER A 56 10.53 2.06 4.43
N LEU A 57 9.87 1.18 3.68
CA LEU A 57 10.51 0.46 2.57
C LEU A 57 10.90 1.40 1.42
N PHE A 58 10.10 2.44 1.14
CA PHE A 58 10.43 3.47 0.16
C PHE A 58 11.63 4.32 0.59
N GLU A 59 11.70 4.67 1.88
CA GLU A 59 12.84 5.38 2.49
C GLU A 59 14.13 4.55 2.43
N ASP A 60 14.05 3.26 2.73
CA ASP A 60 15.20 2.34 2.77
C ASP A 60 15.58 1.71 1.42
N ASP A 61 14.83 2.01 0.34
CA ASP A 61 14.97 1.38 -0.99
C ASP A 61 14.91 -0.16 -0.93
N SER A 62 14.08 -0.68 -0.02
CA SER A 62 13.92 -2.10 0.26
C SER A 62 12.80 -2.71 -0.59
N ASN A 63 12.97 -3.99 -0.94
CA ASN A 63 12.00 -4.76 -1.73
C ASN A 63 11.31 -5.85 -0.90
N GLU A 64 11.24 -5.67 0.42
CA GLU A 64 10.59 -6.63 1.30
C GLU A 64 9.09 -6.72 1.00
N PRO A 65 8.50 -7.92 1.10
CA PRO A 65 7.09 -8.11 0.85
C PRO A 65 6.23 -7.51 1.96
N ILE A 66 5.02 -7.08 1.59
CA ILE A 66 4.06 -6.50 2.52
C ILE A 66 2.89 -7.45 2.73
N THR A 67 2.47 -7.57 3.99
CA THR A 67 1.33 -8.39 4.37
C THR A 67 0.16 -7.51 4.76
N ILE A 68 -1.00 -7.75 4.14
CA ILE A 68 -2.27 -7.10 4.45
C ILE A 68 -3.27 -8.21 4.76
N GLY A 69 -3.65 -8.32 6.03
CA GLY A 69 -4.40 -9.45 6.55
C GLY A 69 -3.69 -10.78 6.31
N ASN A 70 -4.32 -11.68 5.55
CA ASN A 70 -3.75 -13.00 5.24
C ASN A 70 -3.05 -13.07 3.87
N ARG A 71 -2.83 -11.93 3.21
CA ARG A 71 -2.23 -11.85 1.88
C ARG A 71 -0.88 -11.17 1.95
N THR A 72 0.10 -11.77 1.29
CA THR A 72 1.46 -11.22 1.17
C THR A 72 1.71 -10.84 -0.29
N PHE A 73 2.23 -9.64 -0.48
CA PHE A 73 2.50 -9.03 -1.79
C PHE A 73 3.99 -8.72 -1.90
N GLU A 74 4.64 -9.34 -2.87
CA GLU A 74 6.00 -8.97 -3.26
C GLU A 74 5.96 -7.58 -3.92
N LEU A 75 6.88 -6.69 -3.57
CA LEU A 75 6.97 -5.36 -4.19
C LEU A 75 7.56 -5.40 -5.61
N LYS A 76 8.25 -6.48 -5.95
CA LYS A 76 8.85 -6.65 -7.26
C LYS A 76 7.79 -6.76 -8.37
N ASN A 77 7.93 -5.93 -9.41
CA ASN A 77 7.00 -5.82 -10.54
C ASN A 77 5.59 -5.36 -10.17
N LEU A 78 5.42 -4.81 -8.96
CA LEU A 78 4.18 -4.17 -8.58
C LEU A 78 4.07 -2.86 -9.37
N ASP A 79 2.87 -2.58 -9.87
CA ASP A 79 2.55 -1.37 -10.65
C ASP A 79 2.01 -0.31 -9.70
N TYR A 80 0.90 -0.61 -9.02
CA TYR A 80 0.42 0.20 -7.91
C TYR A 80 -0.27 -0.60 -6.80
N MET A 81 -0.33 -0.01 -5.61
CA MET A 81 -1.28 -0.36 -4.55
C MET A 81 -2.20 0.81 -4.26
N GLN A 82 -3.48 0.55 -4.08
CA GLN A 82 -4.48 1.55 -3.71
C GLN A 82 -5.15 1.19 -2.39
N PHE A 83 -5.25 2.18 -1.50
CA PHE A 83 -5.93 2.10 -0.22
C PHE A 83 -6.84 3.32 -0.10
N GLU A 84 -8.15 3.12 0.12
CA GLU A 84 -9.14 4.19 0.37
C GLU A 84 -8.78 5.58 -0.22
N GLY A 85 -8.81 5.72 -1.55
CA GLY A 85 -8.58 7.00 -2.22
C GLY A 85 -7.11 7.41 -2.39
N ARG A 86 -6.14 6.62 -1.94
CA ARG A 86 -4.70 6.81 -2.15
C ARG A 86 -4.09 5.72 -3.01
N THR A 87 -3.19 6.12 -3.89
CA THR A 87 -2.46 5.21 -4.79
C THR A 87 -0.97 5.36 -4.54
N TYR A 88 -0.27 4.23 -4.45
CA TYR A 88 1.17 4.09 -4.36
C TYR A 88 1.65 3.50 -5.68
N ASP A 89 2.42 4.27 -6.43
CA ASP A 89 3.02 3.82 -7.69
C ASP A 89 4.43 3.27 -7.42
N PHE A 90 4.70 2.07 -7.91
CA PHE A 90 5.99 1.38 -7.75
C PHE A 90 6.65 1.36 -9.14
N ALA A 91 7.54 2.32 -9.38
CA ALA A 91 8.24 2.50 -10.66
C ALA A 91 9.32 1.44 -10.91
#